data_AF-A0A0F9LLG8-F1
#
_entry.id   AF-A0A0F9LLG8-F1
#
_cell.length_a   1.000
_cell.length_b   1.000
_cell.length_c   1.000
_cell.angle_alpha   90.00
_cell.angle_beta   90.00
_cell.angle_gamma   90.00
#
_symmetry.space_group_name_H-M   'P 1'
#
loop_
_entity.id
_entity.type
_entity.pdbx_description
1 polymer ?
#
loop_
_entity_poly.entity_id
_entity_poly.type
_entity_poly.pdbx_seq_one_letter_code
_entity_poly.pdbx_strand_id
1 'polypeptide(L)' 'MEILKRARGPNDGDVVPFGPAPAGLQDELNLRSFKAGHTDRDGQPKDLPKIRSMPSNEQYRKNYRRIFGHD' A
#
# COMPACT_ATOMS: atom_id res chain seq x y z
N MET A 1 10.86 21.86 -19.42
CA MET A 1 9.70 20.97 -19.20
C MET A 1 10.00 19.50 -19.55
N GLU A 2 11.26 19.06 -19.56
CA GLU A 2 11.63 17.66 -19.88
C GLU A 2 11.39 16.70 -18.68
N ILE A 3 11.54 17.21 -17.46
CA ILE A 3 11.42 16.42 -16.22
C ILE A 3 9.98 15.94 -16.00
N LEU A 4 8.99 16.78 -16.30
CA LEU A 4 7.56 16.46 -16.18
C LEU A 4 7.09 15.42 -17.22
N LYS A 5 7.77 15.31 -18.37
CA LYS A 5 7.47 14.27 -19.38
C LYS A 5 7.92 12.88 -18.92
N ARG A 6 9.00 12.78 -18.14
CA ARG A 6 9.50 11.51 -17.58
C ARG A 6 8.71 11.04 -16.36
N ALA A 7 8.02 11.95 -15.67
CA ALA A 7 7.20 11.64 -14.49
C ALA A 7 5.76 11.22 -14.84
N ARG A 8 5.44 11.02 -16.12
CA ARG A 8 4.17 10.41 -16.52
C ARG A 8 4.23 8.95 -16.05
N GLY A 9 3.50 8.65 -14.98
CA GLY A 9 3.40 7.29 -14.45
C GLY A 9 2.98 6.30 -15.55
N PRO A 10 3.27 5.01 -15.37
CA PRO A 10 2.90 3.98 -16.34
C PRO A 10 1.40 4.08 -16.64
N ASN A 11 1.04 4.11 -17.92
CA ASN A 11 -0.36 3.95 -18.33
C ASN A 11 -0.80 2.52 -18.02
N ASP A 12 -2.10 2.23 -17.94
CA ASP A 12 -2.60 0.89 -17.62
C ASP A 12 -2.07 -0.22 -18.57
N GLY A 13 -1.62 0.15 -19.78
CA GLY A 13 -0.95 -0.75 -20.74
C GLY A 13 0.56 -0.94 -20.55
N ASP A 14 1.21 -0.10 -19.74
CA ASP A 14 2.64 -0.20 -19.37
C ASP A 14 2.85 -1.10 -18.14
N VAL A 15 1.76 -1.51 -17.48
CA VAL A 15 1.77 -2.47 -16.38
C VAL A 15 1.95 -3.86 -16.99
N VAL A 16 3.22 -4.24 -17.19
CA VAL A 16 3.59 -5.59 -17.58
C VAL A 16 3.02 -6.56 -16.53
N PRO A 17 2.33 -7.65 -16.91
CA PRO A 17 1.90 -8.65 -15.94
C PRO A 17 3.13 -9.09 -15.18
N PHE A 18 3.14 -8.82 -13.87
CA PHE A 18 4.23 -9.22 -13.01
C PHE A 18 4.31 -10.74 -13.14
N GLY A 19 5.39 -11.24 -13.76
CA GLY A 19 5.76 -12.64 -13.63
C GLY A 19 5.85 -13.01 -12.14
N PRO A 20 6.08 -14.28 -11.79
CA PRO A 20 6.27 -14.64 -10.39
C PRO A 20 7.27 -13.67 -9.76
N ALA A 21 6.86 -13.02 -8.67
CA ALA A 21 7.65 -11.97 -8.07
C ALA A 21 9.06 -12.51 -7.77
N PRO A 22 10.13 -11.80 -8.15
CA PRO A 22 11.46 -12.27 -7.88
C PRO A 22 11.61 -12.49 -6.37
N ALA A 23 12.25 -13.60 -6.00
CA ALA A 23 12.50 -13.93 -4.60
C ALA A 23 13.20 -12.74 -3.91
N GLY A 24 12.68 -12.33 -2.74
CA GLY A 24 13.23 -11.20 -1.98
C GLY A 24 12.73 -9.81 -2.39
N LEU A 25 11.88 -9.67 -3.40
CA LEU A 25 11.28 -8.37 -3.75
C LEU A 25 10.52 -7.76 -2.57
N GLN A 26 9.76 -8.58 -1.84
CA GLN A 26 9.00 -8.10 -0.70
C GLN A 26 9.92 -7.56 0.40
N ASP A 27 11.04 -8.23 0.65
CA ASP A 27 12.04 -7.79 1.63
C ASP A 27 12.69 -6.47 1.22
N GLU A 28 13.00 -6.33 -0.08
CA GLU A 28 13.53 -5.08 -0.63
C GLU A 28 12.53 -3.92 -0.50
N LEU A 29 11.26 -4.16 -0.82
CA LEU A 29 10.20 -3.16 -0.70
C LEU A 29 10.00 -2.76 0.76
N ASN A 30 9.99 -3.71 1.68
CA ASN A 30 9.89 -3.44 3.11
C ASN A 30 11.09 -2.62 3.60
N LEU A 31 12.31 -2.96 3.18
CA LEU A 31 13.51 -2.22 3.54
C LEU A 31 13.50 -0.78 3.02
N ARG A 32 13.09 -0.56 1.77
CA ARG A 32 12.97 0.78 1.17
C ARG A 32 11.90 1.61 1.88
N SER A 33 10.76 1.00 2.18
CA SER A 33 9.62 1.66 2.86
C SER A 33 9.96 2.04 4.30
N PHE A 34 10.71 1.19 4.99
CA PHE A 34 11.24 1.47 6.33
C PHE A 34 12.24 2.63 6.29
N LYS A 35 13.21 2.61 5.36
CA LYS A 35 14.20 3.70 5.19
C LYS A 35 13.54 5.04 4.87
N ALA A 36 12.51 5.04 4.04
CA ALA A 36 11.71 6.23 3.73
C ALA A 36 10.84 6.70 4.92
N GLY A 37 10.71 5.88 5.96
CA GLY A 37 9.97 6.20 7.16
C GLY A 37 8.45 6.06 7.02
N HIS A 38 7.97 5.39 5.98
CA HIS A 38 6.54 5.13 5.77
C HIS A 38 6.03 3.93 6.60
N THR A 39 6.90 2.93 6.80
CA THR A 39 6.58 1.71 7.52
C THR A 39 7.55 1.46 8.67
N ASP A 40 7.24 0.49 9.51
CA ASP A 40 8.21 -0.14 10.41
C ASP A 40 9.10 -1.15 9.66
N ARG A 41 9.97 -1.86 10.39
CA ARG A 41 10.91 -2.84 9.82
C ARG A 41 10.21 -4.05 9.20
N ASP A 42 9.00 -4.35 9.64
CA ASP A 42 8.20 -5.49 9.19
C ASP A 42 7.24 -5.09 8.04
N GLY A 43 7.37 -3.86 7.54
CA GLY A 43 6.55 -3.33 6.45
C GLY A 43 5.16 -2.87 6.88
N GLN A 44 4.88 -2.80 8.19
CA GLN A 44 3.59 -2.32 8.67
C GLN A 44 3.55 -0.79 8.70
N PRO A 45 2.37 -0.17 8.49
CA PRO A 45 2.19 1.25 8.68
C PRO A 45 2.59 1.68 10.10
N LYS A 46 3.32 2.79 10.25
CA LYS A 46 3.69 3.30 11.58
C LYS A 46 2.49 3.57 12.49
N ASP A 47 1.39 4.00 11.90
CA ASP A 47 0.14 4.28 12.61
C ASP A 47 -0.73 3.04 12.84
N LEU A 48 -0.25 1.82 12.52
CA LEU A 48 -1.03 0.59 12.67
C LEU A 48 -1.65 0.43 14.06
N PRO A 49 -0.93 0.67 15.19
CA PRO A 49 -1.54 0.58 16.52
C PRO A 49 -2.69 1.57 16.70
N LYS A 50 -2.53 2.79 16.20
CA LYS A 50 -3.54 3.84 16.26
C LYS A 50 -4.77 3.47 15.42
N ILE A 51 -4.55 3.01 14.19
CA ILE A 51 -5.60 2.55 13.28
C ILE A 51 -6.39 1.39 13.90
N ARG A 52 -5.70 0.43 14.54
CA ARG A 52 -6.34 -0.71 15.21
C ARG A 52 -7.09 -0.33 16.49
N SER A 53 -6.59 0.68 17.22
CA SER A 53 -7.23 1.16 18.46
C SER A 53 -8.41 2.10 18.21
N MET A 54 -8.54 2.67 17.00
CA MET A 54 -9.62 3.59 16.70
C MET A 54 -10.94 2.82 16.66
N PRO A 55 -11.97 3.26 17.42
CA PRO A 55 -13.28 2.66 17.33
C PRO A 55 -13.79 2.83 15.90
N SER A 56 -14.40 1.78 15.37
CA SER A 56 -14.98 1.77 14.03
C SER A 56 -15.94 2.95 13.89
N ASN A 57 -15.64 3.89 12.99
CA ASN A 57 -16.60 4.94 12.68
C ASN A 57 -17.71 4.37 11.77
N GLU A 58 -18.83 5.08 11.66
CA GLU A 58 -19.98 4.60 10.89
C GLU A 58 -19.65 4.37 9.41
N GLN A 59 -18.77 5.20 8.84
CA GLN A 59 -18.33 5.07 7.45
C GLN A 59 -17.48 3.81 7.21
N TYR A 60 -16.60 3.46 8.15
CA TYR A 60 -15.85 2.21 8.12
C TYR A 60 -16.80 1.02 8.20
N ARG A 61 -17.78 1.02 9.11
CA ARG A 61 -18.77 -0.07 9.22
C ARG A 61 -19.56 -0.24 7.93
N LYS A 62 -20.04 0.86 7.33
CA LYS A 62 -20.73 0.83 6.03
C LYS A 62 -19.84 0.27 4.91
N ASN A 63 -18.58 0.68 4.84
CA ASN A 63 -17.63 0.16 3.85
C ASN A 63 -17.32 -1.32 4.07
N TYR A 64 -17.15 -1.74 5.33
CA TYR A 64 -16.85 -3.12 5.68
C TYR A 64 -18.03 -4.05 5.33
N ARG A 65 -19.26 -3.65 5.69
CA ARG A 65 -20.49 -4.36 5.28
C ARG A 65 -20.64 -4.44 3.76
N ARG A 66 -20.33 -3.36 3.03
CA ARG A 66 -20.39 -3.33 1.56
C ARG A 66 -19.40 -4.28 0.89
N ILE A 67 -18.17 -4.34 1.39
CA ILE A 67 -17.08 -5.11 0.76
C ILE A 67 -17.15 -6.59 1.16
N PHE A 68 -17.45 -6.88 2.43
CA PHE A 68 -17.34 -8.22 3.00
C PHE A 68 -18.68 -8.85 3.38
N GLY A 69 -19.80 -8.12 3.32
CA GLY A 69 -21.14 -8.68 3.54
C GLY A 69 -21.45 -9.10 4.98
N HIS A 70 -20.64 -8.68 5.95
CA HIS A 70 -20.80 -9.03 7.36
C HIS A 70 -21.32 -7.85 8.19
N ASP A 71 -22.10 -8.16 9.24
CA ASP A 71 -22.64 -7.23 10.24
C ASP A 71 -21.76 -7.12 11.48
#